data_AF-A0A968JPJ2-F1
#
_entry.id   AF-A0A968JPJ2-F1
#
_cell.length_a   1.000
_cell.length_b   1.000
_cell.length_c   1.000
_cell.angle_alpha   90.00
_cell.angle_beta   90.00
_cell.angle_gamma   90.00
#
_symmetry.space_group_name_H-M   'P 1'
#
loop_
_entity.id
_entity.type
_entity.pdbx_description
1 polymer ?
#
loop_
_entity_poly.entity_id
_entity_poly.type
_entity_poly.pdbx_seq_one_letter_code
_entity_poly.pdbx_strand_id
1 'polypeptide(L)'
;MKFFLPWRGTLGEDFRFTGYQGLASHGGVIGIIIGIYLFKRKTKMSYFWTLDRLAILAALTAFLIRSGNLMNSEIYGNPTGTENGFVYARDFTRLLQSQSNNEWIEEINYEKISEDTIKDNQKPIELNVVFSNRVKDEAQVNLFAQNTLRRALADTSYQNNITHPQPYNVQYTIEKEGRNFVLKANVFGVPKYPTQIYEALSYLIIFILLMWLYYRKGHLMRNGYYVSILLILVFTARFFIEFLKENQEAFEETMALNMGQILSIPFVLSGIILFWIVKRRILKF
;
A
#
# COMPACT_ATOMS: atom_id res chain seq x y z
N MET A 1 12.28 -17.54 -3.31
CA MET A 1 12.04 -17.39 -1.85
C MET A 1 13.33 -16.91 -1.20
N LYS A 2 13.54 -15.60 -1.03
CA LYS A 2 14.72 -15.06 -0.33
C LYS A 2 14.46 -15.12 1.17
N PHE A 3 15.25 -15.89 1.91
CA PHE A 3 15.24 -15.84 3.37
C PHE A 3 15.79 -14.48 3.81
N PHE A 4 14.96 -13.69 4.50
CA PHE A 4 15.38 -12.41 5.08
C PHE A 4 16.14 -12.69 6.37
N LEU A 5 17.47 -12.58 6.30
CA LEU A 5 18.31 -12.57 7.49
C LEU A 5 18.23 -11.18 8.14
N PRO A 6 18.21 -11.08 9.48
CA PRO A 6 18.15 -9.80 10.19
C PRO A 6 19.44 -8.95 10.08
N TRP A 7 20.41 -9.43 9.30
CA TRP A 7 21.73 -8.86 9.10
C TRP A 7 21.97 -8.67 7.60
N ARG A 8 22.49 -7.50 7.22
CA ARG A 8 22.96 -7.21 5.85
C ARG A 8 24.37 -6.64 5.93
N GLY A 9 25.22 -7.02 4.96
CA GLY A 9 26.60 -6.56 4.84
C GLY A 9 27.64 -7.66 5.11
N THR A 10 28.87 -7.40 4.71
CA THR A 10 30.06 -8.17 5.06
C THR A 10 30.63 -7.69 6.40
N LEU A 11 31.20 -8.61 7.19
CA LEU A 11 31.85 -8.28 8.46
C LEU A 11 33.01 -7.30 8.21
N GLY A 12 32.91 -6.08 8.73
CA GLY A 12 34.01 -5.09 8.74
C GLY A 12 33.67 -3.71 8.18
N GLU A 13 32.77 -3.60 7.20
CA GLU A 13 32.54 -2.31 6.50
C GLU A 13 31.06 -1.86 6.50
N ASP A 14 30.10 -2.76 6.34
CA ASP A 14 28.68 -2.42 6.11
C ASP A 14 27.69 -3.28 6.92
N PHE A 15 28.14 -3.89 8.02
CA PHE A 15 27.30 -4.76 8.84
C PHE A 15 26.26 -3.95 9.60
N ARG A 16 25.00 -4.02 9.15
CA ARG A 16 23.87 -3.34 9.80
C ARG A 16 22.75 -4.31 10.12
N PHE A 17 22.26 -4.22 11.36
CA PHE A 17 21.03 -4.88 11.78
C PHE A 17 19.86 -4.19 11.07
N THR A 18 19.18 -4.93 10.19
CA THR A 18 18.04 -4.39 9.41
C THR A 18 16.69 -4.81 9.98
N GLY A 19 16.69 -5.53 11.11
CA GLY A 19 15.51 -6.09 11.75
C GLY A 19 14.97 -7.33 11.02
N TYR A 20 13.90 -7.92 11.56
CA TYR A 20 13.15 -8.96 10.86
C TYR A 20 12.32 -8.31 9.73
N GLN A 21 12.86 -8.27 8.52
CA GLN A 21 12.13 -7.80 7.35
C GLN A 21 11.23 -8.93 6.82
N GLY A 22 9.92 -8.66 6.79
CA GLY A 22 8.89 -9.63 6.43
C GLY A 22 8.02 -10.02 7.62
N LEU A 23 6.86 -9.37 7.75
CA LEU A 23 5.81 -9.86 8.63
C LEU A 23 5.26 -11.15 8.02
N ALA A 24 5.59 -12.30 8.59
CA ALA A 24 4.95 -13.56 8.23
C ALA A 24 3.48 -13.49 8.65
N SER A 25 2.60 -13.13 7.72
CA SER A 25 1.15 -13.01 7.94
C SER A 25 0.56 -14.28 8.58
N HIS A 26 1.02 -15.45 8.14
CA HIS A 26 0.66 -16.75 8.69
C HIS A 26 1.07 -16.94 10.15
N GLY A 27 2.26 -16.45 10.54
CA GLY A 27 2.72 -16.48 11.93
C GLY A 27 1.86 -15.62 12.85
N GLY A 28 1.42 -14.45 12.35
CA GLY A 28 0.46 -13.60 13.06
C GLY A 28 -0.88 -14.29 13.31
N VAL A 29 -1.43 -14.96 12.30
CA VAL A 29 -2.70 -15.73 12.42
C VAL A 29 -2.56 -16.85 13.44
N ILE A 30 -1.48 -17.65 13.37
CA ILE A 30 -1.19 -18.72 14.34
C ILE A 30 -1.08 -18.14 15.76
N GLY A 31 -0.37 -17.02 15.91
CA GLY A 31 -0.23 -16.32 17.19
C GLY A 31 -1.57 -15.89 17.78
N ILE A 32 -2.48 -15.35 16.96
CA ILE A 32 -3.84 -14.98 17.39
C ILE A 32 -4.62 -16.22 17.84
N ILE A 33 -4.59 -17.32 17.10
CA ILE A 33 -5.29 -18.56 17.45
C ILE A 33 -4.79 -19.12 18.79
N ILE A 34 -3.46 -19.19 18.96
CA ILE A 34 -2.84 -19.64 20.22
C ILE A 34 -3.21 -18.68 21.36
N GLY A 35 -3.17 -17.37 21.11
CA GLY A 35 -3.53 -16.36 22.10
C GLY A 35 -4.98 -16.49 22.58
N ILE A 36 -5.93 -16.68 21.66
CA ILE A 36 -7.34 -16.94 21.97
C ILE A 36 -7.48 -18.23 22.80
N TYR A 37 -6.77 -19.29 22.42
CA TYR A 37 -6.78 -20.56 23.13
C TYR A 37 -6.27 -20.43 24.58
N LEU A 38 -5.13 -19.78 24.78
CA LEU A 38 -4.54 -19.54 26.09
C LEU A 38 -5.42 -18.61 26.95
N PHE A 39 -5.98 -17.56 26.34
CA PHE A 39 -6.87 -16.62 27.03
C PHE A 39 -8.11 -17.32 27.59
N LYS A 40 -8.75 -18.19 26.79
CA LYS A 40 -9.89 -19.00 27.26
C LYS A 40 -9.50 -19.87 28.45
N ARG A 41 -8.34 -20.54 28.41
CA ARG A 41 -7.89 -21.40 29.53
C ARG A 41 -7.70 -20.60 30.82
N LYS A 42 -7.24 -19.35 30.72
CA LYS A 42 -7.03 -18.48 31.88
C LYS A 42 -8.33 -17.86 32.43
N THR A 43 -9.22 -17.39 31.56
CA THR A 43 -10.39 -16.56 31.96
C THR A 43 -11.73 -17.29 31.92
N LYS A 44 -11.77 -18.51 31.35
CA LYS A 44 -12.98 -19.33 31.12
C LYS A 44 -14.04 -18.66 30.24
N MET A 45 -13.71 -17.54 29.58
CA MET A 45 -14.61 -16.87 28.64
C MET A 45 -14.72 -17.65 27.32
N SER A 46 -15.87 -17.55 26.66
CA SER A 46 -16.08 -18.25 25.38
C SER A 46 -15.23 -17.67 24.24
N TYR A 47 -14.88 -18.49 23.25
CA TYR A 47 -14.12 -18.03 22.08
C TYR A 47 -14.79 -16.87 21.35
N PHE A 48 -16.10 -16.94 21.16
CA PHE A 48 -16.87 -15.87 20.51
C PHE A 48 -16.87 -14.56 21.30
N TRP A 49 -16.81 -14.64 22.64
CA TRP A 49 -16.67 -13.44 23.46
C TRP A 49 -15.34 -12.74 23.17
N THR A 50 -14.23 -13.49 23.09
CA THR A 50 -12.91 -12.94 22.78
C THR A 50 -12.86 -12.41 21.35
N LEU A 51 -13.39 -13.18 20.38
CA LEU A 51 -13.46 -12.78 18.98
C LEU A 51 -14.24 -11.48 18.77
N ASP A 52 -15.31 -11.24 19.52
CA ASP A 52 -16.06 -9.98 19.43
C ASP A 52 -15.22 -8.75 19.82
N ARG A 53 -14.36 -8.84 20.87
CA ARG A 53 -13.46 -7.72 21.21
C ARG A 53 -12.36 -7.56 20.18
N LEU A 54 -11.79 -8.69 19.75
CA LEU A 54 -10.77 -8.68 18.71
C LEU A 54 -11.31 -8.14 17.39
N ALA A 55 -12.59 -8.34 17.08
CA ALA A 55 -13.21 -7.84 15.86
C ALA A 55 -13.20 -6.30 15.81
N ILE A 56 -13.53 -5.66 16.93
CA ILE A 56 -13.47 -4.19 17.04
C ILE A 56 -12.04 -3.72 16.81
N LEU A 57 -11.06 -4.33 17.49
CA LEU A 57 -9.65 -3.98 17.33
C LEU A 57 -9.12 -4.27 15.93
N ALA A 58 -9.60 -5.35 15.28
CA ALA A 58 -9.20 -5.73 13.93
C ALA A 58 -9.58 -4.66 12.89
N ALA A 59 -10.74 -3.99 13.04
CA ALA A 59 -11.10 -2.86 12.18
C ALA A 59 -10.10 -1.70 12.31
N LEU A 60 -9.70 -1.36 13.54
CA LEU A 60 -8.68 -0.33 13.79
C LEU A 60 -7.31 -0.74 13.24
N THR A 61 -6.90 -2.00 13.47
CA THR A 61 -5.66 -2.54 12.92
C THR A 61 -5.66 -2.48 11.39
N ALA A 62 -6.78 -2.83 10.74
CA ALA A 62 -6.92 -2.73 9.30
C ALA A 62 -6.79 -1.29 8.79
N PHE A 63 -7.41 -0.31 9.48
CA PHE A 63 -7.22 1.11 9.19
C PHE A 63 -5.73 1.51 9.26
N LEU A 64 -5.05 1.17 10.35
CA LEU A 64 -3.63 1.52 10.54
C LEU A 64 -2.73 0.89 9.47
N ILE A 65 -2.99 -0.37 9.11
CA ILE A 65 -2.26 -1.04 8.03
C ILE A 65 -2.45 -0.29 6.70
N ARG A 66 -3.68 0.10 6.35
CA ARG A 66 -3.94 0.80 5.08
C ARG A 66 -3.37 2.21 5.05
N SER A 67 -3.38 2.91 6.18
CA SER A 67 -2.66 4.18 6.33
C SER A 67 -1.15 4.01 6.16
N GLY A 68 -0.57 2.93 6.71
CA GLY A 68 0.83 2.57 6.47
C GLY A 68 1.13 2.30 4.99
N ASN A 69 0.27 1.56 4.29
CA ASN A 69 0.40 1.30 2.85
C ASN A 69 0.34 2.60 2.04
N LEU A 70 -0.51 3.55 2.41
CA LEU A 70 -0.57 4.87 1.77
C LEU A 70 0.76 5.62 1.94
N MET A 71 1.31 5.69 3.16
CA MET A 71 2.60 6.34 3.42
C MET A 71 3.76 5.67 2.68
N ASN A 72 3.68 4.34 2.50
CA ASN A 72 4.67 3.56 1.76
C ASN A 72 4.45 3.55 0.25
N SER A 73 3.39 4.19 -0.28
CA SER A 73 3.02 4.15 -1.70
C SER A 73 2.85 2.74 -2.25
N GLU A 74 2.17 1.86 -1.50
CA GLU A 74 1.96 0.45 -1.85
C GLU A 74 0.47 0.13 -2.02
N ILE A 75 0.14 -0.82 -2.92
CA ILE A 75 -1.23 -1.33 -3.11
C ILE A 75 -2.22 -0.23 -3.54
N TYR A 76 -1.81 0.57 -4.53
CA TYR A 76 -2.64 1.60 -5.15
C TYR A 76 -3.60 1.02 -6.20
N GLY A 77 -4.49 1.87 -6.70
CA GLY A 77 -5.50 1.50 -7.66
C GLY A 77 -5.07 1.59 -9.12
N ASN A 78 -5.99 1.22 -10.01
CA ASN A 78 -5.85 1.39 -11.45
C ASN A 78 -5.66 2.88 -11.83
N PRO A 79 -5.07 3.16 -13.00
CA PRO A 79 -5.09 4.49 -13.59
C PRO A 79 -6.52 5.03 -13.67
N THR A 80 -6.72 6.29 -13.30
CA THR A 80 -8.07 6.89 -13.27
C THR A 80 -8.58 7.28 -14.64
N GLY A 81 -7.70 7.33 -15.65
CA GLY A 81 -8.01 7.86 -16.99
C GLY A 81 -8.40 9.34 -16.98
N THR A 82 -8.13 10.05 -15.88
CA THR A 82 -8.42 11.48 -15.70
C THR A 82 -7.25 12.13 -14.99
N GLU A 83 -7.22 13.46 -14.99
CA GLU A 83 -6.24 14.23 -14.22
C GLU A 83 -6.49 14.15 -12.70
N ASN A 84 -7.55 13.52 -12.23
CA ASN A 84 -7.82 13.41 -10.81
C ASN A 84 -7.26 12.10 -10.27
N GLY A 85 -6.37 12.17 -9.28
CA GLY A 85 -5.72 11.01 -8.70
C GLY A 85 -4.37 11.32 -8.06
N PHE A 86 -3.82 10.29 -7.41
CA PHE A 86 -2.50 10.32 -6.79
C PHE A 86 -1.47 9.79 -7.79
N VAL A 87 -0.30 10.42 -7.84
CA VAL A 87 0.83 9.92 -8.61
C VAL A 87 1.82 9.28 -7.64
N TYR A 88 2.09 7.99 -7.82
CA TYR A 88 2.93 7.19 -6.93
C TYR A 88 4.35 7.07 -7.48
N ALA A 89 5.23 8.00 -7.12
CA ALA A 89 6.58 8.09 -7.68
C ALA A 89 7.62 7.11 -7.07
N ARG A 90 7.29 6.43 -5.97
CA ARG A 90 8.27 5.70 -5.16
C ARG A 90 8.96 4.54 -5.88
N ASP A 91 8.23 3.81 -6.73
CA ASP A 91 8.81 2.69 -7.48
C ASP A 91 9.80 3.19 -8.54
N PHE A 92 9.47 4.30 -9.21
CA PHE A 92 10.38 4.98 -10.14
C PHE A 92 11.63 5.54 -9.42
N THR A 93 11.45 6.17 -8.25
CA THR A 93 12.58 6.61 -7.39
C THR A 93 13.51 5.45 -7.06
N ARG A 94 12.96 4.29 -6.64
CA ARG A 94 13.75 3.08 -6.33
C ARG A 94 14.46 2.55 -7.57
N LEU A 95 13.82 2.59 -8.73
CA LEU A 95 14.41 2.15 -9.98
C LEU A 95 15.62 3.02 -10.35
N LEU A 96 15.49 4.35 -10.31
CA LEU A 96 16.61 5.28 -10.55
C LEU A 96 17.77 5.06 -9.58
N GLN A 97 17.47 4.93 -8.28
CA GLN A 97 18.48 4.67 -7.25
C GLN A 97 19.21 3.34 -7.50
N SER A 98 18.46 2.27 -7.81
CA SER A 98 19.02 0.93 -8.05
C SER A 98 19.94 0.88 -9.27
N GLN A 99 19.60 1.60 -10.34
CA GLN A 99 20.42 1.68 -11.56
C GLN A 99 21.63 2.60 -11.38
N SER A 100 21.63 3.46 -10.35
CA SER A 100 22.70 4.42 -10.05
C SER A 100 23.69 3.96 -8.97
N ASN A 101 23.68 2.68 -8.60
CA ASN A 101 24.48 2.12 -7.49
C ASN A 101 24.30 2.86 -6.15
N ASN A 102 23.16 3.51 -5.88
CA ASN A 102 22.81 4.22 -4.62
C ASN A 102 23.80 5.29 -4.08
N GLU A 103 24.96 5.50 -4.69
CA GLU A 103 26.00 6.40 -4.14
C GLU A 103 26.00 7.79 -4.79
N TRP A 104 25.43 7.91 -5.99
CA TRP A 104 25.46 9.16 -6.77
C TRP A 104 24.26 10.06 -6.52
N ILE A 105 23.14 9.51 -6.06
CA ILE A 105 21.90 10.25 -5.84
C ILE A 105 21.74 10.50 -4.35
N GLU A 106 21.64 11.77 -3.96
CA GLU A 106 21.37 12.19 -2.58
C GLU A 106 19.87 12.25 -2.31
N GLU A 107 19.12 12.89 -3.19
CA GLU A 107 17.67 13.07 -3.07
C GLU A 107 16.99 13.08 -4.44
N ILE A 108 15.74 12.65 -4.50
CA ILE A 108 14.87 12.79 -5.67
C ILE A 108 13.58 13.46 -5.24
N ASN A 109 13.35 14.66 -5.77
CA ASN A 109 12.18 15.48 -5.49
C ASN A 109 11.28 15.58 -6.72
N TYR A 110 9.99 15.80 -6.47
CA TYR A 110 8.98 15.91 -7.51
C TYR A 110 8.17 17.18 -7.28
N GLU A 111 8.18 18.09 -8.25
CA GLU A 111 7.43 19.34 -8.19
C GLU A 111 6.30 19.35 -9.20
N LYS A 112 5.19 19.98 -8.81
CA LYS A 112 4.04 20.13 -9.72
C LYS A 112 4.35 21.29 -10.66
N ILE A 113 4.25 21.03 -11.97
CA ILE A 113 4.36 22.07 -12.97
C ILE A 113 2.95 22.63 -13.19
N SER A 114 2.82 23.96 -13.13
CA SER A 114 1.55 24.69 -13.32
C SER A 114 1.07 24.74 -14.77
N GLU A 115 1.70 24.01 -15.69
CA GLU A 115 1.31 24.02 -17.09
C GLU A 115 0.12 23.10 -17.34
N ASP A 116 -0.95 23.66 -17.89
CA ASP A 116 -2.18 22.99 -18.34
C ASP A 116 -1.97 22.07 -19.55
N THR A 117 -0.73 21.74 -19.92
CA THR A 117 -0.44 20.89 -21.08
C THR A 117 -0.67 19.42 -20.70
N ILE A 118 -1.94 19.09 -20.51
CA ILE A 118 -2.44 17.74 -20.27
C ILE A 118 -2.26 16.96 -21.58
N LYS A 119 -1.22 16.14 -21.63
CA LYS A 119 -1.08 15.12 -22.67
C LYS A 119 -1.61 13.81 -22.11
N ASP A 120 -2.69 13.31 -22.70
CA ASP A 120 -3.19 11.95 -22.48
C ASP A 120 -3.62 11.62 -21.03
N ASN A 121 -4.29 12.56 -20.34
CA ASN A 121 -4.74 12.41 -18.94
C ASN A 121 -3.61 12.18 -17.91
N GLN A 122 -2.37 12.53 -18.26
CA GLN A 122 -1.21 12.46 -17.37
C GLN A 122 -0.86 13.85 -16.82
N LYS A 123 -0.29 13.88 -15.62
CA LYS A 123 0.12 15.13 -14.96
C LYS A 123 1.57 15.48 -15.30
N PRO A 124 1.86 16.69 -15.80
CA PRO A 124 3.23 17.16 -15.90
C PRO A 124 3.82 17.34 -14.50
N ILE A 125 4.99 16.74 -14.27
CA ILE A 125 5.74 16.78 -13.02
C ILE A 125 7.19 17.06 -13.36
N GLU A 126 7.82 17.94 -12.59
CA GLU A 126 9.26 18.17 -12.67
C GLU A 126 9.96 17.15 -11.77
N LEU A 127 10.83 16.34 -12.36
CA LEU A 127 11.71 15.42 -11.65
C LEU A 127 13.02 16.14 -11.35
N ASN A 128 13.31 16.31 -10.07
CA ASN A 128 14.53 16.95 -9.56
C ASN A 128 15.43 15.90 -8.90
N VAL A 129 16.52 15.53 -9.57
CA VAL A 129 17.52 14.58 -9.07
C VAL A 129 18.71 15.34 -8.52
N VAL A 130 18.89 15.31 -7.20
CA VAL A 130 20.03 15.91 -6.50
C VAL A 130 21.14 14.89 -6.40
N PHE A 131 22.29 15.20 -6.99
CA PHE A 131 23.46 14.34 -6.95
C PHE A 131 24.34 14.61 -5.73
N SER A 132 24.93 13.55 -5.20
CA SER A 132 25.86 13.63 -4.08
C SER A 132 27.15 14.35 -4.48
N ASN A 133 27.88 14.88 -3.50
CA ASN A 133 29.16 15.58 -3.67
C ASN A 133 30.26 14.70 -4.31
N ARG A 134 30.00 13.40 -4.52
CA ARG A 134 30.88 12.48 -5.25
C ARG A 134 30.87 12.77 -6.75
N VAL A 135 29.76 13.30 -7.28
CA VAL A 135 29.64 13.74 -8.66
C VAL A 135 30.29 15.11 -8.78
N LYS A 136 31.38 15.18 -9.55
CA LYS A 136 32.22 16.39 -9.65
C LYS A 136 32.10 17.09 -11.01
N ASP A 137 31.61 16.38 -12.01
CA ASP A 137 31.57 16.84 -13.38
C ASP A 137 30.15 16.72 -13.96
N GLU A 138 29.74 17.75 -14.71
CA GLU A 138 28.48 17.79 -15.44
C GLU A 138 28.40 16.68 -16.51
N ALA A 139 29.54 16.24 -17.06
CA ALA A 139 29.58 15.11 -17.99
C ALA A 139 29.04 13.82 -17.35
N GLN A 140 29.25 13.60 -16.05
CA GLN A 140 28.73 12.43 -15.33
C GLN A 140 27.20 12.50 -15.19
N VAL A 141 26.67 13.70 -14.92
CA VAL A 141 25.24 13.96 -14.85
C VAL A 141 24.58 13.75 -16.22
N ASN A 142 25.23 14.22 -17.29
CA ASN A 142 24.78 13.98 -18.67
C ASN A 142 24.74 12.48 -19.03
N LEU A 143 25.75 11.71 -18.63
CA LEU A 143 25.77 10.26 -18.83
C LEU A 143 24.65 9.56 -18.05
N PHE A 144 24.37 10.00 -16.83
CA PHE A 144 23.23 9.50 -16.05
C PHE A 144 21.90 9.79 -16.76
N ALA A 145 21.71 11.02 -17.24
CA ALA A 145 20.52 11.41 -17.98
C ALA A 145 20.32 10.53 -19.23
N GLN A 146 21.37 10.34 -20.03
CA GLN A 146 21.31 9.62 -21.29
C GLN A 146 21.17 8.11 -21.13
N ASN A 147 21.74 7.51 -20.08
CA ASN A 147 21.75 6.06 -19.92
C ASN A 147 20.73 5.58 -18.89
N THR A 148 20.69 6.20 -17.72
CA THR A 148 19.87 5.73 -16.59
C THR A 148 18.46 6.28 -16.67
N LEU A 149 18.31 7.61 -16.77
CA LEU A 149 16.99 8.24 -16.79
C LEU A 149 16.16 7.80 -18.02
N ARG A 150 16.76 7.75 -19.21
CA ARG A 150 16.08 7.27 -20.42
C ARG A 150 15.66 5.81 -20.32
N ARG A 151 16.50 4.93 -19.77
CA ARG A 151 16.14 3.51 -19.56
C ARG A 151 15.04 3.36 -18.52
N ALA A 152 15.09 4.12 -17.44
CA ALA A 152 14.07 4.15 -16.41
C ALA A 152 12.70 4.59 -16.94
N LEU A 153 12.67 5.61 -17.81
CA LEU A 153 11.45 6.09 -18.44
C LEU A 153 10.96 5.19 -19.58
N ALA A 154 11.85 4.41 -20.20
CA ALA A 154 11.51 3.42 -21.22
C ALA A 154 11.05 2.08 -20.64
N ASP A 155 11.27 1.85 -19.34
CA ASP A 155 10.78 0.65 -18.65
C ASP A 155 9.25 0.69 -18.65
N THR A 156 8.62 -0.32 -19.24
CA THR A 156 7.14 -0.44 -19.33
C THR A 156 6.60 -1.48 -18.36
N SER A 157 7.39 -1.87 -17.35
CA SER A 157 6.90 -2.76 -16.29
C SER A 157 5.60 -2.21 -15.67
N TYR A 158 4.71 -3.14 -15.31
CA TYR A 158 3.31 -2.92 -14.90
C TYR A 158 3.07 -1.88 -13.77
N GLN A 159 4.12 -1.36 -13.16
CA GLN A 159 4.07 -0.43 -12.03
C GLN A 159 4.70 0.93 -12.33
N ASN A 160 5.07 1.22 -13.59
CA ASN A 160 5.70 2.49 -13.91
C ASN A 160 4.65 3.62 -13.90
N ASN A 161 4.62 4.35 -12.78
CA ASN A 161 3.69 5.44 -12.54
C ASN A 161 4.20 6.79 -13.07
N ILE A 162 5.42 6.82 -13.61
CA ILE A 162 6.04 7.97 -14.25
C ILE A 162 6.44 7.53 -15.65
N THR A 163 6.02 8.30 -16.65
CA THR A 163 6.25 8.01 -18.06
C THR A 163 6.71 9.26 -18.80
N HIS A 164 7.19 9.07 -20.03
CA HIS A 164 7.48 10.16 -20.93
C HIS A 164 7.14 9.72 -22.37
N PRO A 165 6.41 10.52 -23.17
CA PRO A 165 5.99 10.13 -24.53
C PRO A 165 7.15 9.90 -25.49
N GLN A 166 8.32 10.47 -25.19
CA GLN A 166 9.57 10.22 -25.91
C GLN A 166 10.68 9.90 -24.90
N PRO A 167 10.75 8.67 -24.37
CA PRO A 167 11.65 8.35 -23.25
C PRO A 167 13.13 8.48 -23.63
N TYR A 168 13.46 8.45 -24.92
CA TYR A 168 14.82 8.66 -25.43
C TYR A 168 15.16 10.12 -25.79
N ASN A 169 14.18 11.04 -25.75
CA ASN A 169 14.35 12.45 -26.11
C ASN A 169 13.80 13.39 -25.02
N VAL A 170 14.07 13.04 -23.77
CA VAL A 170 13.68 13.84 -22.60
C VAL A 170 14.53 15.11 -22.57
N GLN A 171 13.87 16.26 -22.50
CA GLN A 171 14.52 17.54 -22.25
C GLN A 171 14.84 17.65 -20.76
N TYR A 172 16.08 17.96 -20.43
CA TYR A 172 16.54 18.14 -19.06
C TYR A 172 17.49 19.33 -18.97
N THR A 173 17.49 20.00 -17.82
CA THR A 173 18.47 21.03 -17.47
C THR A 173 19.34 20.53 -16.33
N ILE A 174 20.59 20.99 -16.30
CA ILE A 174 21.51 20.71 -15.20
C ILE A 174 21.85 22.04 -14.56
N GLU A 175 21.53 22.15 -13.28
CA GLU A 175 21.82 23.32 -12.47
C GLU A 175 22.80 22.93 -11.36
N LYS A 176 23.66 23.88 -10.96
CA LYS A 176 24.58 23.68 -9.85
C LYS A 176 24.08 24.45 -8.65
N GLU A 177 23.56 23.72 -7.65
CA GLU A 177 23.09 24.28 -6.39
C GLU A 177 24.15 24.07 -5.31
N GLY A 178 24.96 25.11 -5.08
CA GLY A 178 26.06 25.06 -4.12
C GLY A 178 27.16 24.07 -4.52
N ARG A 179 27.25 22.95 -3.78
CA ARG A 179 28.23 21.88 -4.04
C ARG A 179 27.67 20.72 -4.86
N ASN A 180 26.35 20.70 -5.08
CA ASN A 180 25.64 19.58 -5.69
C ASN A 180 25.21 19.94 -7.11
N PHE A 181 25.10 18.93 -7.96
CA PHE A 181 24.42 19.06 -9.24
C PHE A 181 22.97 18.65 -9.06
N VAL A 182 22.07 19.36 -9.72
CA VAL A 182 20.63 19.07 -9.77
C VAL A 182 20.25 18.90 -11.22
N LEU A 183 19.72 17.72 -11.57
CA LEU A 183 19.12 17.48 -12.88
C LEU A 183 17.61 17.69 -12.75
N LYS A 184 17.07 18.59 -13.57
CA LYS A 184 15.64 18.85 -13.69
C LYS A 184 15.14 18.29 -15.02
N ALA A 185 14.11 17.46 -14.99
CA ALA A 185 13.54 16.87 -16.19
C ALA A 185 12.02 16.89 -16.13
N ASN A 186 11.39 17.25 -17.25
CA ASN A 186 9.94 17.22 -17.36
C ASN A 186 9.48 15.79 -17.64
N VAL A 187 8.66 15.24 -16.76
CA VAL A 187 8.09 13.89 -16.84
C VAL A 187 6.58 13.92 -16.62
N PHE A 188 5.91 12.81 -16.91
CA PHE A 188 4.46 12.71 -16.77
C PHE A 188 4.10 11.64 -15.75
N GLY A 189 3.35 12.03 -14.72
CA GLY A 189 2.82 11.12 -13.71
C GLY A 189 1.46 10.57 -14.12
N VAL A 190 1.27 9.25 -14.00
CA VAL A 190 -0.02 8.59 -14.24
C VAL A 190 -0.87 8.68 -12.97
N PRO A 191 -2.02 9.39 -12.99
CA PRO A 191 -2.89 9.48 -11.82
C PRO A 191 -3.61 8.15 -11.57
N LYS A 192 -3.52 7.65 -10.33
CA LYS A 192 -4.13 6.40 -9.89
C LYS A 192 -5.12 6.63 -8.75
N TYR A 193 -6.09 5.73 -8.62
CA TYR A 193 -7.04 5.76 -7.50
C TYR A 193 -6.30 5.48 -6.19
N PRO A 194 -6.42 6.35 -5.17
CA PRO A 194 -5.82 6.10 -3.87
C PRO A 194 -6.67 5.13 -3.04
N THR A 195 -6.77 3.88 -3.50
CA THR A 195 -7.62 2.84 -2.91
C THR A 195 -7.32 2.60 -1.43
N GLN A 196 -6.10 2.84 -0.98
CA GLN A 196 -5.72 2.76 0.43
C GLN A 196 -6.52 3.73 1.30
N ILE A 197 -6.84 4.92 0.80
CA ILE A 197 -7.69 5.91 1.52
C ILE A 197 -9.11 5.38 1.62
N TYR A 198 -9.66 4.83 0.54
CA TYR A 198 -11.01 4.25 0.54
C TYR A 198 -11.11 3.08 1.53
N GLU A 199 -10.11 2.21 1.55
CA GLU A 199 -10.04 1.10 2.52
C GLU A 199 -9.88 1.61 3.95
N ALA A 200 -8.93 2.52 4.19
CA ALA A 200 -8.66 3.09 5.51
C ALA A 200 -9.92 3.75 6.08
N LEU A 201 -10.58 4.63 5.33
CA LEU A 201 -11.80 5.30 5.75
C LEU A 201 -12.93 4.30 6.02
N SER A 202 -13.12 3.32 5.13
CA SER A 202 -14.13 2.26 5.34
C SER A 202 -13.90 1.51 6.65
N TYR A 203 -12.65 1.10 6.92
CA TYR A 203 -12.31 0.37 8.14
C TYR A 203 -12.40 1.24 9.40
N LEU A 204 -12.09 2.53 9.30
CA LEU A 204 -12.26 3.49 10.40
C LEU A 204 -13.74 3.71 10.73
N ILE A 205 -14.60 3.87 9.71
CA ILE A 205 -16.06 3.99 9.91
C ILE A 205 -16.62 2.73 10.56
N ILE A 206 -16.18 1.55 10.10
CA ILE A 206 -16.57 0.26 10.70
C ILE A 206 -16.11 0.18 12.16
N PHE A 207 -14.88 0.60 12.46
CA PHE A 207 -14.37 0.65 13.83
C PHE A 207 -15.24 1.56 14.71
N ILE A 208 -15.52 2.78 14.27
CA ILE A 208 -16.37 3.74 15.00
C ILE A 208 -17.77 3.16 15.23
N LEU A 209 -18.35 2.53 14.20
CA LEU A 209 -19.66 1.88 14.30
C LEU A 209 -19.65 0.75 15.33
N LEU A 210 -18.68 -0.16 15.26
CA LEU A 210 -18.57 -1.29 16.18
C LEU A 210 -18.31 -0.82 17.60
N MET A 211 -17.47 0.21 17.77
CA MET A 211 -17.17 0.82 19.06
C MET A 211 -18.41 1.52 19.64
N TRP A 212 -19.16 2.25 18.82
CA TRP A 212 -20.43 2.87 19.23
C TRP A 212 -21.47 1.84 19.64
N LEU A 213 -21.62 0.75 18.87
CA LEU A 213 -22.48 -0.37 19.23
C LEU A 213 -22.04 -1.00 20.55
N TYR A 214 -20.72 -1.14 20.76
CA TYR A 214 -20.15 -1.67 21.98
C TYR A 214 -20.41 -0.75 23.18
N TYR A 215 -20.30 0.58 23.04
CA TYR A 215 -20.62 1.50 24.14
C TYR A 215 -22.12 1.55 24.46
N ARG A 216 -23.00 1.49 23.46
CA ARG A 216 -24.45 1.50 23.69
C ARG A 216 -25.00 0.20 24.25
N LYS A 217 -24.49 -0.94 23.77
CA LYS A 217 -25.09 -2.26 24.00
C LYS A 217 -24.16 -3.23 24.72
N GLY A 218 -22.86 -2.92 24.82
CA GLY A 218 -21.88 -3.62 25.63
C GLY A 218 -21.98 -5.14 25.59
N HIS A 219 -22.10 -5.72 26.80
CA HIS A 219 -22.25 -7.14 27.06
C HIS A 219 -23.67 -7.69 26.85
N LEU A 220 -24.68 -6.84 26.59
CA LEU A 220 -26.06 -7.28 26.32
C LEU A 220 -26.16 -7.99 24.97
N MET A 221 -25.22 -7.70 24.06
CA MET A 221 -25.13 -8.40 22.77
C MET A 221 -24.52 -9.79 22.98
N ARG A 222 -25.16 -10.80 22.41
CA ARG A 222 -24.69 -12.19 22.44
C ARG A 222 -23.33 -12.32 21.76
N ASN A 223 -22.53 -13.26 22.28
CA ASN A 223 -21.23 -13.62 21.71
C ASN A 223 -21.36 -13.99 20.22
N GLY A 224 -20.54 -13.38 19.37
CA GLY A 224 -20.52 -13.54 17.92
C GLY A 224 -21.17 -12.38 17.15
N TYR A 225 -21.80 -11.42 17.83
CA TYR A 225 -22.49 -10.32 17.17
C TYR A 225 -21.54 -9.36 16.46
N TYR A 226 -20.49 -8.89 17.15
CA TYR A 226 -19.58 -7.87 16.61
C TYR A 226 -18.69 -8.45 15.50
N VAL A 227 -18.20 -9.68 15.67
CA VAL A 227 -17.43 -10.36 14.61
C VAL A 227 -18.27 -10.61 13.36
N SER A 228 -19.57 -10.91 13.50
CA SER A 228 -20.44 -11.10 12.34
C SER A 228 -20.61 -9.80 11.53
N ILE A 229 -20.82 -8.66 12.21
CA ILE A 229 -20.92 -7.36 11.57
C ILE A 229 -19.59 -6.98 10.91
N LEU A 230 -18.46 -7.20 11.58
CA LEU A 230 -17.14 -6.97 11.00
C LEU A 230 -16.98 -7.74 9.69
N LEU A 231 -17.25 -9.06 9.70
CA LEU A 231 -17.09 -9.91 8.52
C LEU A 231 -17.94 -9.43 7.35
N ILE A 232 -19.19 -9.03 7.61
CA ILE A 232 -20.05 -8.49 6.56
C ILE A 232 -19.48 -7.18 6.02
N LEU A 233 -19.22 -6.21 6.89
CA LEU A 233 -18.88 -4.85 6.44
C LEU A 233 -17.49 -4.75 5.82
N VAL A 234 -16.47 -5.36 6.44
CA VAL A 234 -15.09 -5.30 5.94
C VAL A 234 -14.97 -5.99 4.60
N PHE A 235 -15.51 -7.19 4.45
CA PHE A 235 -15.37 -7.95 3.20
C PHE A 235 -16.31 -7.44 2.10
N THR A 236 -17.44 -6.81 2.45
CA THR A 236 -18.25 -6.08 1.46
C THR A 236 -17.51 -4.85 0.95
N ALA A 237 -16.95 -4.03 1.84
CA ALA A 237 -16.14 -2.87 1.44
C ALA A 237 -14.94 -3.30 0.59
N ARG A 238 -14.24 -4.37 1.00
CA ARG A 238 -13.15 -4.96 0.25
C ARG A 238 -13.57 -5.38 -1.16
N PHE A 239 -14.67 -6.12 -1.29
CA PHE A 239 -15.18 -6.57 -2.59
C PHE A 239 -15.36 -5.43 -3.59
N PHE A 240 -15.96 -4.32 -3.14
CA PHE A 240 -16.19 -3.15 -4.01
C PHE A 240 -14.92 -2.36 -4.30
N ILE A 241 -14.05 -2.15 -3.31
CA ILE A 241 -12.82 -1.39 -3.51
C ILE A 241 -11.85 -2.13 -4.43
N GLU A 242 -11.89 -3.46 -4.44
CA GLU A 242 -11.02 -4.27 -5.29
C GLU A 242 -11.29 -4.08 -6.80
N PHE A 243 -12.46 -3.56 -7.22
CA PHE A 243 -12.68 -3.17 -8.62
C PHE A 243 -11.81 -1.98 -9.07
N LEU A 244 -11.41 -1.14 -8.10
CA LEU A 244 -10.56 0.01 -8.36
C LEU A 244 -9.08 -0.35 -8.23
N LYS A 245 -8.74 -1.56 -7.81
CA LYS A 245 -7.36 -1.99 -7.58
C LYS A 245 -6.71 -2.55 -8.82
N GLU A 246 -5.41 -2.32 -8.91
CA GLU A 246 -4.55 -2.93 -9.91
C GLU A 246 -4.27 -4.38 -9.51
N ASN A 247 -4.47 -5.27 -10.46
CA ASN A 247 -4.17 -6.69 -10.28
C ASN A 247 -2.67 -6.86 -10.07
N GLN A 248 -2.29 -7.60 -9.04
CA GLN A 248 -0.88 -7.75 -8.66
C GLN A 248 -0.19 -8.82 -9.49
N GLU A 249 -0.96 -9.72 -10.09
CA GLU A 249 -0.46 -10.88 -10.79
C GLU A 249 -1.11 -10.96 -12.18
N ALA A 250 -0.30 -11.24 -13.21
CA ALA A 250 -0.75 -11.25 -14.60
C ALA A 250 -1.86 -12.28 -14.88
N PHE A 251 -1.95 -13.35 -14.08
CA PHE A 251 -3.03 -14.35 -14.25
C PHE A 251 -4.40 -13.79 -13.86
N GLU A 252 -4.47 -12.79 -12.98
CA GLU A 252 -5.73 -12.18 -12.52
C GLU A 252 -6.43 -11.38 -13.63
N GLU A 253 -5.71 -10.97 -14.67
CA GLU A 253 -6.29 -10.23 -15.81
C GLU A 253 -7.28 -11.06 -16.63
N THR A 254 -7.12 -12.38 -16.63
CA THR A 254 -8.02 -13.29 -17.36
C THR A 254 -9.25 -13.68 -16.55
N MET A 255 -9.32 -13.27 -15.28
CA MET A 255 -10.37 -13.68 -14.36
C MET A 255 -11.51 -12.66 -14.31
N ALA A 256 -12.76 -13.15 -14.31
CA ALA A 256 -13.93 -12.29 -14.18
C ALA A 256 -14.01 -11.57 -12.82
N LEU A 257 -13.44 -12.19 -11.78
CA LEU A 257 -13.29 -11.61 -10.44
C LEU A 257 -11.86 -11.87 -9.98
N ASN A 258 -11.22 -10.86 -9.41
CA ASN A 258 -9.88 -11.00 -8.85
C ASN A 258 -9.89 -11.86 -7.56
N MET A 259 -8.71 -12.28 -7.11
CA MET A 259 -8.58 -13.11 -5.91
C MET A 259 -9.16 -12.42 -4.68
N GLY A 260 -8.98 -11.10 -4.56
CA GLY A 260 -9.52 -10.33 -3.45
C GLY A 260 -11.05 -10.38 -3.35
N GLN A 261 -11.75 -10.39 -4.48
CA GLN A 261 -13.20 -10.50 -4.57
C GLN A 261 -13.69 -11.91 -4.26
N ILE A 262 -13.06 -12.93 -4.86
CA ILE A 262 -13.43 -14.33 -4.64
C ILE A 262 -13.28 -14.71 -3.17
N LEU A 263 -12.19 -14.27 -2.53
CA LEU A 263 -11.96 -14.52 -1.10
C LEU A 263 -12.97 -13.76 -0.22
N SER A 264 -13.49 -12.61 -0.65
CA SER A 264 -14.44 -11.82 0.14
C SER A 264 -15.82 -12.50 0.27
N ILE A 265 -16.30 -13.16 -0.77
CA ILE A 265 -17.63 -13.80 -0.81
C ILE A 265 -17.87 -14.78 0.36
N PRO A 266 -17.03 -15.80 0.62
CA PRO A 266 -17.26 -16.72 1.72
C PRO A 266 -17.22 -16.04 3.10
N PHE A 267 -16.40 -15.01 3.28
CA PHE A 267 -16.39 -14.25 4.54
C PHE A 267 -17.68 -13.46 4.75
N VAL A 268 -18.21 -12.80 3.71
CA VAL A 268 -19.51 -12.12 3.79
C VAL A 268 -20.62 -13.12 4.12
N LEU A 269 -20.68 -14.25 3.43
CA LEU A 269 -21.69 -15.29 3.68
C LEU A 269 -21.60 -15.86 5.11
N SER A 270 -20.40 -16.17 5.59
CA SER A 270 -20.20 -16.65 6.97
C SER A 270 -20.63 -15.60 8.01
N GLY A 271 -20.36 -14.32 7.74
CA GLY A 271 -20.83 -13.20 8.56
C GLY A 271 -22.36 -13.12 8.61
N ILE A 272 -23.04 -13.23 7.46
CA ILE A 272 -24.52 -13.22 7.38
C ILE A 272 -25.12 -14.39 8.17
N ILE A 273 -24.60 -15.60 7.97
CA ILE A 273 -25.05 -16.80 8.68
C ILE A 273 -24.87 -16.64 10.19
N LEU A 274 -23.70 -16.20 10.63
CA LEU A 274 -23.41 -15.98 12.05
C LEU A 274 -24.33 -14.91 12.65
N PHE A 275 -24.52 -13.78 11.95
CA PHE A 275 -25.40 -12.71 12.38
C PHE A 275 -26.84 -13.20 12.58
N TRP A 276 -27.34 -13.99 11.64
CA TRP A 276 -28.69 -14.53 11.69
C TRP A 276 -28.87 -15.54 12.84
N ILE A 277 -27.89 -16.43 13.05
CA ILE A 277 -27.88 -17.38 14.18
C ILE A 277 -27.89 -16.63 15.51
N VAL A 278 -27.05 -15.59 15.65
CA VAL A 278 -26.96 -14.77 16.86
C VAL A 278 -28.28 -14.03 17.10
N LYS A 279 -28.84 -13.38 16.07
CA LYS A 279 -30.09 -12.61 16.16
C LYS A 279 -31.30 -13.48 16.53
N ARG A 280 -31.46 -14.66 15.91
CA ARG A 280 -32.54 -15.62 16.25
C ARG A 280 -32.51 -16.07 17.69
N ARG A 281 -31.32 -16.16 18.27
CA ARG A 281 -31.17 -16.54 19.67
C ARG A 281 -31.53 -15.37 20.59
N ILE A 282 -31.18 -14.12 20.22
CA ILE A 282 -31.53 -12.89 20.96
C ILE A 282 -33.05 -12.71 21.10
N LEU A 283 -33.82 -12.96 20.04
CA LEU A 283 -35.28 -12.78 20.00
C LEU A 283 -36.11 -13.87 20.72
N LYS A 284 -35.46 -14.84 21.38
CA LYS A 284 -36.13 -15.92 22.13
C LYS A 284 -36.26 -15.64 23.64
N PHE A 285 -36.17 -14.37 24.04
CA PHE A 285 -36.39 -13.92 25.41
C PHE A 285 -37.47 -12.84 25.42
#